data_AF-A0A1S7Q5V4-F1
#
_entry.id   AF-A0A1S7Q5V4-F1
#
_cell.length_a   1.000
_cell.length_b   1.000
_cell.length_c   1.000
_cell.angle_alpha   90.00
_cell.angle_beta   90.00
_cell.angle_gamma   90.00
#
_symmetry.space_group_name_H-M   'P 1'
#
loop_
_entity.id
_entity.type
_entity.pdbx_description
1 polymer ?
#
loop_
_entity_poly.entity_id
_entity_poly.type
_entity_poly.pdbx_seq_one_letter_code
_entity_poly.pdbx_strand_id
1 'polypeptide(L)'
;MIVRPKPNLLQLFLIVRGSIIVRIFPQVLAVFLLSTLVVWAHKDRPDLVQALNGAPFSLLGIALSVFLGFRANACYDRWWEARKQWGALITVARTLSRQTAMLESRQDVADPVTRRRITDLVIAFCHALVSHLRPGDATATAANLIPDDLSEIYARSRNKPDMLLREISGAVVSAHGKGQISDIQLQMLDATVQQMGASQASCERIRQTPVPFGYSLLLHRTAHLFCLLLPFGFTDLLGWATPFTSTLIAYTFFGLDALSDELEDPFGTGLNALPINALATTIEINLREAMGETDLPADPRPVDYVLM
;
A
#
# COMPACT_ATOMS: atom_id res chain seq x y z
N MET A 1 -2.09 4.96 5.55
CA MET A 1 -2.11 5.98 4.49
C MET A 1 -2.36 7.37 5.06
N ILE A 2 -1.55 8.36 4.66
CA ILE A 2 -1.78 9.75 5.01
C ILE A 2 -3.01 10.28 4.25
N VAL A 3 -4.01 10.76 4.98
CA VAL A 3 -5.20 11.43 4.47
C VAL A 3 -5.22 12.84 5.07
N ARG A 4 -4.87 13.83 4.24
CA ARG A 4 -4.86 15.25 4.63
C ARG A 4 -5.82 16.04 3.75
N PRO A 5 -6.58 17.01 4.30
CA PRO A 5 -7.24 18.03 3.48
C PRO A 5 -6.18 18.80 2.70
N LYS A 6 -6.51 19.32 1.51
CA LYS A 6 -5.55 20.03 0.62
C LYS A 6 -4.82 21.13 1.41
N PRO A 7 -3.52 20.97 1.71
CA PRO A 7 -2.78 21.96 2.47
C PRO A 7 -2.50 23.20 1.60
N ASN A 8 -2.42 24.37 2.22
CA ASN A 8 -1.95 25.58 1.53
C ASN A 8 -0.46 25.47 1.18
N LEU A 9 0.01 26.24 0.19
CA LEU A 9 1.41 26.18 -0.28
C LEU A 9 2.44 26.30 0.86
N LEU A 10 2.25 27.23 1.80
CA LEU A 10 3.13 27.38 2.96
C LEU A 10 3.09 26.17 3.91
N GLN A 11 1.94 25.52 4.05
CA GLN A 11 1.81 24.31 4.86
C GLN A 11 2.53 23.14 4.19
N LEU A 12 2.48 23.02 2.87
CA LEU A 12 3.24 22.01 2.10
C LEU A 12 4.74 22.07 2.39
N PHE A 13 5.31 23.27 2.51
CA PHE A 13 6.73 23.44 2.86
C PHE A 13 7.07 23.12 4.32
N LEU A 14 6.12 23.21 5.24
CA LEU A 14 6.35 23.09 6.69
C LEU A 14 5.87 21.75 7.29
N ILE A 15 5.22 20.88 6.51
CA ILE A 15 4.76 19.58 6.99
C ILE A 15 5.95 18.63 7.16
N VAL A 16 6.25 18.30 8.42
CA VAL A 16 7.29 17.31 8.78
C VAL A 16 6.70 15.92 9.03
N ARG A 17 5.49 15.84 9.62
CA ARG A 17 4.84 14.56 9.94
C ARG A 17 4.36 13.83 8.68
N GLY A 18 4.89 12.65 8.43
CA GLY A 18 4.63 11.90 7.19
C GLY A 18 5.41 12.39 5.98
N SER A 19 6.39 13.27 6.21
CA SER A 19 7.35 13.66 5.18
C SER A 19 8.52 12.69 5.15
N ILE A 20 8.95 12.38 3.93
CA ILE A 20 10.16 11.62 3.64
C ILE A 20 11.42 12.34 4.17
N ILE A 21 11.34 13.66 4.41
CA ILE A 21 12.44 14.48 4.92
C ILE A 21 13.10 13.85 6.15
N VAL A 22 12.32 13.34 7.11
CA VAL A 22 12.88 12.78 8.36
C VAL A 22 13.74 11.54 8.08
N ARG A 23 13.35 10.74 7.07
CA ARG A 23 14.04 9.52 6.67
C ARG A 23 15.34 9.80 5.91
N ILE A 24 15.39 10.87 5.11
CA ILE A 24 16.55 11.24 4.28
C ILE A 24 17.46 12.29 4.94
N PHE A 25 17.03 12.88 6.06
CA PHE A 25 17.75 13.91 6.79
C PHE A 25 19.22 13.56 7.08
N PRO A 26 19.58 12.36 7.59
CA PRO A 26 20.98 12.06 7.87
C PRO A 26 21.85 12.02 6.61
N GLN A 27 21.32 11.53 5.48
CA GLN A 27 22.03 11.51 4.21
C GLN A 27 22.21 12.93 3.64
N VAL A 28 21.16 13.75 3.70
CA VAL A 28 21.19 15.16 3.27
C VAL A 28 22.17 15.96 4.12
N LEU A 29 22.16 15.76 5.44
CA LEU A 29 23.12 16.39 6.36
C LEU A 29 24.55 15.92 6.09
N ALA A 30 24.77 14.63 5.83
CA ALA A 30 26.09 14.11 5.48
C ALA A 30 26.63 14.75 4.20
N VAL A 31 25.80 14.92 3.17
CA VAL A 31 26.18 15.65 1.95
C VAL A 31 26.50 17.11 2.27
N PHE A 32 25.68 17.80 3.07
CA PHE A 32 25.95 19.20 3.44
C PHE A 32 27.31 19.37 4.16
N LEU A 33 27.58 18.51 5.14
CA LEU A 33 28.84 18.54 5.91
C LEU A 33 30.04 18.18 5.02
N LEU A 34 29.91 17.16 4.19
CA LEU A 34 30.95 16.78 3.22
C LEU A 34 31.22 17.91 2.23
N SER A 35 30.17 18.50 1.63
CA SER A 35 30.32 19.61 0.70
C SER A 35 31.00 20.82 1.36
N THR A 36 30.67 21.10 2.62
CA THR A 36 31.31 22.18 3.40
C THR A 36 32.80 21.89 3.60
N LEU A 37 33.13 20.65 3.98
CA LEU A 37 34.52 20.21 4.15
C LEU A 37 35.31 20.27 2.83
N VAL A 38 34.72 19.84 1.71
CA VAL A 38 35.35 19.86 0.39
C VAL A 38 35.64 21.30 -0.05
N VAL A 39 34.68 22.22 0.08
CA VAL A 39 34.88 23.64 -0.26
C VAL A 39 35.95 24.27 0.60
N TRP A 40 35.94 24.00 1.91
CA TRP A 40 36.96 24.52 2.83
C TRP A 40 38.35 23.98 2.47
N ALA A 41 38.48 22.67 2.28
CA ALA A 41 39.76 22.02 1.96
C ALA A 41 40.30 22.45 0.59
N HIS A 42 39.44 22.61 -0.41
CA HIS A 42 39.82 23.10 -1.73
C HIS A 42 40.35 24.55 -1.67
N LYS A 43 39.77 25.41 -0.82
CA LYS A 43 40.25 26.79 -0.64
C LYS A 43 41.54 26.91 0.16
N ASP A 44 41.68 26.11 1.22
CA ASP A 44 42.86 26.16 2.11
C ASP A 44 44.06 25.41 1.50
N ARG A 45 43.80 24.27 0.85
CA ARG A 45 44.81 23.32 0.35
C ARG A 45 44.40 22.80 -1.04
N PRO A 46 44.44 23.65 -2.09
CA PRO A 46 44.06 23.26 -3.44
C PRO A 46 44.89 22.09 -3.99
N ASP A 47 46.13 21.91 -3.49
CA ASP A 47 47.01 20.81 -3.87
C ASP A 47 46.48 19.44 -3.41
N LEU A 48 45.72 19.38 -2.31
CA LEU A 48 45.17 18.15 -1.74
C LEU A 48 43.78 17.80 -2.29
N VAL A 49 42.96 18.82 -2.57
CA VAL A 49 41.60 18.65 -3.08
C VAL A 49 41.47 19.41 -4.39
N GLN A 50 41.75 18.72 -5.49
CA GLN A 50 41.57 19.29 -6.82
C GLN A 50 40.10 19.25 -7.21
N ALA A 51 39.62 20.33 -7.81
CA ALA A 51 38.31 20.34 -8.41
C ALA A 51 38.28 19.45 -9.65
N LEU A 52 37.19 18.71 -9.79
CA LEU A 52 36.94 17.88 -10.95
C LEU A 52 36.10 18.66 -11.96
N ASN A 53 36.22 18.31 -13.24
CA ASN A 53 35.32 18.83 -14.26
C ASN A 53 33.86 18.43 -13.92
N GLY A 54 32.95 19.41 -13.86
CA GLY A 54 31.53 19.18 -13.57
C GLY A 54 30.74 18.50 -14.70
N ALA A 55 31.23 18.50 -15.94
CA ALA A 55 30.46 18.00 -17.09
C ALA A 55 30.05 16.50 -16.99
N PRO A 56 30.92 15.57 -16.54
CA PRO A 56 30.53 14.17 -16.30
C PRO A 56 29.43 14.04 -15.24
N PHE A 57 29.44 14.89 -14.19
CA PHE A 57 28.42 14.87 -13.15
C PHE A 57 27.06 15.31 -13.68
N SER A 58 27.02 16.32 -14.55
CA SER A 58 25.77 16.73 -15.20
C SER A 58 25.17 15.59 -16.04
N LEU A 59 25.99 14.87 -16.81
CA LEU A 59 25.54 13.72 -17.60
C LEU A 59 25.03 12.58 -16.70
N LEU A 60 25.78 12.24 -15.64
CA LEU A 60 25.38 11.23 -14.67
C LEU A 60 24.08 11.60 -13.94
N GLY A 61 23.91 12.87 -13.56
CA GLY A 61 22.71 13.37 -12.91
C GLY A 61 21.48 13.24 -13.79
N ILE A 62 21.60 13.58 -15.09
CA ILE A 62 20.51 13.40 -16.06
C ILE A 62 20.16 11.91 -16.18
N ALA A 63 21.15 11.04 -16.39
CA ALA A 63 20.91 9.60 -16.50
C ALA A 63 20.24 9.02 -15.24
N LEU A 64 20.75 9.38 -14.05
CA LEU A 64 20.22 8.93 -12.77
C LEU A 64 18.77 9.40 -12.56
N SER A 65 18.45 10.64 -12.92
CA SER A 65 17.09 11.18 -12.79
C SER A 65 16.08 10.39 -13.63
N VAL A 66 16.46 10.00 -14.84
CA VAL A 66 15.63 9.17 -15.73
C VAL A 66 15.40 7.80 -15.12
N PHE A 67 16.44 7.13 -14.62
CA PHE A 67 16.29 5.79 -14.03
C PHE A 67 15.48 5.80 -12.73
N LEU A 68 15.66 6.81 -11.87
CA LEU A 68 14.82 6.96 -10.68
C LEU A 68 13.37 7.28 -11.04
N GLY A 69 13.13 8.04 -12.11
CA GLY A 69 11.78 8.24 -12.65
C GLY A 69 11.11 6.94 -13.07
N PHE A 70 11.84 6.04 -13.74
CA PHE A 70 11.31 4.71 -14.08
C PHE A 70 11.01 3.86 -12.84
N ARG A 71 11.90 3.87 -11.84
CA ARG A 71 11.66 3.19 -10.55
C ARG A 71 10.42 3.73 -9.85
N ALA A 72 10.30 5.06 -9.77
CA ALA A 72 9.17 5.72 -9.13
C ALA A 72 7.84 5.35 -9.80
N ASN A 73 7.80 5.34 -11.15
CA ASN A 73 6.61 4.91 -11.89
C ASN A 73 6.26 3.44 -11.62
N ALA A 74 7.24 2.53 -11.62
CA ALA A 74 6.99 1.12 -11.33
C ALA A 74 6.44 0.89 -9.91
N CYS A 75 6.98 1.59 -8.91
CA CYS A 75 6.50 1.52 -7.53
C CYS A 75 5.11 2.13 -7.38
N TYR A 76 4.84 3.25 -8.07
CA TYR A 76 3.53 3.89 -8.09
C TYR A 76 2.47 2.99 -8.75
N ASP A 77 2.77 2.38 -9.90
CA ASP A 77 1.84 1.49 -10.61
C ASP A 77 1.46 0.29 -9.74
N ARG A 78 2.45 -0.29 -9.05
CA ARG A 78 2.25 -1.37 -8.07
C ARG A 78 1.34 -0.94 -6.92
N TRP A 79 1.60 0.23 -6.33
CA TRP A 79 0.78 0.78 -5.26
C TRP A 79 -0.66 1.04 -5.73
N TRP A 80 -0.81 1.62 -6.93
CA TRP A 80 -2.10 1.91 -7.52
C TRP A 80 -2.86 0.64 -7.91
N GLU A 81 -2.16 -0.40 -8.37
CA GLU A 81 -2.73 -1.72 -8.62
C GLU A 81 -3.34 -2.30 -7.35
N ALA A 82 -2.60 -2.28 -6.23
CA ALA A 82 -3.10 -2.74 -4.94
C ALA A 82 -4.35 -1.95 -4.51
N ARG A 83 -4.35 -0.62 -4.70
CA ARG A 83 -5.53 0.22 -4.40
C ARG A 83 -6.73 -0.13 -5.25
N LYS A 84 -6.53 -0.43 -6.55
CA LYS A 84 -7.59 -0.88 -7.46
C LYS A 84 -8.19 -2.21 -7.01
N GLN A 85 -7.36 -3.18 -6.60
CA GLN A 85 -7.86 -4.48 -6.13
C GLN A 85 -8.77 -4.35 -4.90
N TRP A 86 -8.40 -3.53 -3.91
CA TRP A 86 -9.28 -3.28 -2.76
C TRP A 86 -10.56 -2.50 -3.13
N GLY A 87 -10.49 -1.60 -4.13
CA GLY A 87 -11.67 -0.94 -4.67
C GLY A 87 -12.62 -1.90 -5.39
N ALA A 88 -12.08 -2.84 -6.15
CA ALA A 88 -12.83 -3.93 -6.76
C ALA A 88 -13.49 -4.78 -5.67
N LEU A 89 -12.76 -5.14 -4.61
CA LEU A 89 -13.30 -5.95 -3.52
C LEU A 89 -14.49 -5.27 -2.81
N ILE A 90 -14.44 -3.96 -2.57
CA ILE A 90 -15.60 -3.21 -2.04
C ILE A 90 -16.81 -3.34 -2.98
N THR A 91 -16.59 -3.20 -4.28
CA THR A 91 -17.65 -3.29 -5.29
C THR A 91 -18.27 -4.69 -5.34
N VAL A 92 -17.43 -5.72 -5.31
CA VAL A 92 -17.83 -7.12 -5.35
C VAL A 92 -18.58 -7.51 -4.08
N ALA A 93 -18.09 -7.15 -2.89
CA ALA A 93 -18.76 -7.41 -1.63
C ALA A 93 -20.16 -6.77 -1.57
N ARG A 94 -20.28 -5.49 -1.96
CA ARG A 94 -21.59 -4.81 -2.06
C ARG A 94 -22.51 -5.48 -3.08
N THR A 95 -21.96 -6.00 -4.17
CA THR A 95 -22.74 -6.70 -5.21
C THR A 95 -23.28 -8.03 -4.69
N LEU A 96 -22.44 -8.81 -4.01
CA LEU A 96 -22.83 -10.07 -3.38
C LEU A 96 -23.92 -9.85 -2.32
N SER A 97 -23.80 -8.78 -1.51
CA SER A 97 -24.83 -8.39 -0.54
C SER A 97 -26.20 -8.10 -1.18
N ARG A 98 -26.22 -7.37 -2.31
CA ARG A 98 -27.46 -7.10 -3.04
C ARG A 98 -28.02 -8.35 -3.69
N GLN A 99 -27.18 -9.21 -4.27
CA GLN A 99 -27.61 -10.46 -4.87
C GLN A 99 -28.23 -11.38 -3.82
N THR A 100 -27.58 -11.56 -2.67
CA THR A 100 -28.06 -12.45 -1.60
C THR A 100 -29.37 -11.98 -0.95
N ALA A 101 -29.82 -10.73 -1.15
CA ALA A 101 -31.16 -10.29 -0.75
C ALA A 101 -32.29 -11.10 -1.41
N MET A 102 -32.03 -11.76 -2.54
CA MET A 102 -33.02 -12.67 -3.16
C MET A 102 -33.33 -13.90 -2.29
N LEU A 103 -32.48 -14.24 -1.33
CA LEU A 103 -32.71 -15.33 -0.37
C LEU A 103 -33.78 -14.99 0.68
N GLU A 104 -34.22 -13.74 0.77
CA GLU A 104 -35.26 -13.28 1.71
C GLU A 104 -36.61 -13.01 1.03
N SER A 105 -36.65 -12.90 -0.29
CA SER A 105 -37.83 -12.37 -1.01
C SER A 105 -38.95 -13.40 -1.24
N ARG A 106 -38.70 -14.69 -1.00
CA ARG A 106 -39.68 -15.77 -1.20
C ARG A 106 -40.24 -16.25 0.15
N GLN A 107 -41.47 -15.89 0.49
CA GLN A 107 -42.12 -16.27 1.77
C GLN A 107 -42.17 -17.78 2.03
N ASP A 108 -42.08 -18.58 0.97
CA ASP A 108 -42.09 -20.04 0.93
C ASP A 108 -40.70 -20.69 1.18
N VAL A 109 -39.60 -19.94 0.98
CA VAL A 109 -38.22 -20.48 0.98
C VAL A 109 -37.20 -19.52 1.63
N ALA A 110 -37.66 -18.44 2.26
CA ALA A 110 -36.81 -17.41 2.84
C ALA A 110 -35.91 -17.99 3.93
N ASP A 111 -34.60 -17.79 3.79
CA ASP A 111 -33.61 -18.24 4.76
C ASP A 111 -32.65 -17.10 5.15
N PRO A 112 -33.09 -16.24 6.10
CA PRO A 112 -32.27 -15.16 6.64
C PRO A 112 -30.97 -15.69 7.26
N VAL A 113 -30.94 -16.95 7.72
CA VAL A 113 -29.76 -17.57 8.32
C VAL A 113 -28.69 -17.81 7.27
N THR A 114 -29.06 -18.33 6.10
CA THR A 114 -28.11 -18.54 4.99
C THR A 114 -27.58 -17.22 4.43
N ARG A 115 -28.44 -16.19 4.27
CA ARG A 115 -27.98 -14.84 3.85
C ARG A 115 -26.99 -14.25 4.85
N ARG A 116 -27.32 -14.31 6.14
CA ARG A 116 -26.44 -13.85 7.23
C ARG A 116 -25.12 -14.60 7.22
N ARG A 117 -25.15 -15.92 7.12
CA ARG A 117 -23.93 -16.75 7.05
C ARG A 117 -23.02 -16.36 5.88
N ILE A 118 -23.56 -16.17 4.67
CA ILE A 118 -22.76 -15.75 3.52
C ILE A 118 -22.15 -14.37 3.78
N THR A 119 -22.93 -13.44 4.34
CA THR A 119 -22.48 -12.07 4.62
C THR A 119 -21.38 -12.05 5.70
N ASP A 120 -21.55 -12.79 6.79
CA ASP A 120 -20.56 -12.93 7.85
C ASP A 120 -19.24 -13.53 7.32
N LEU A 121 -19.33 -14.54 6.45
CA LEU A 121 -18.16 -15.13 5.80
C LEU A 121 -17.44 -14.15 4.87
N VAL A 122 -18.17 -13.27 4.17
CA VAL A 122 -17.57 -12.22 3.32
C VAL A 122 -16.85 -11.17 4.17
N ILE A 123 -17.44 -10.76 5.30
CA ILE A 123 -16.81 -9.86 6.27
C ILE A 123 -15.53 -10.50 6.82
N ALA A 124 -15.63 -11.75 7.28
CA ALA A 124 -14.49 -12.54 7.76
C ALA A 124 -13.40 -12.68 6.69
N PHE A 125 -13.77 -12.89 5.42
CA PHE A 125 -12.84 -12.98 4.31
C PHE A 125 -12.03 -11.69 4.15
N CYS A 126 -12.69 -10.53 4.16
CA CYS A 126 -12.02 -9.23 4.01
C CYS A 126 -11.00 -8.99 5.13
N HIS A 127 -11.37 -9.26 6.39
CA HIS A 127 -10.46 -9.11 7.53
C HIS A 127 -9.35 -10.17 7.57
N ALA A 128 -9.66 -11.40 7.16
CA ALA A 128 -8.65 -12.44 6.98
C ALA A 128 -7.65 -12.06 5.89
N LEU A 129 -8.09 -11.41 4.80
CA LEU A 129 -7.22 -10.94 3.73
C LEU A 129 -6.28 -9.83 4.22
N VAL A 130 -6.76 -8.92 5.07
CA VAL A 130 -5.90 -7.95 5.74
C VAL A 130 -4.80 -8.66 6.52
N SER A 131 -5.16 -9.59 7.41
CA SER A 131 -4.20 -10.34 8.23
C SER A 131 -3.26 -11.18 7.38
N HIS A 132 -3.75 -11.68 6.24
CA HIS A 132 -2.95 -12.43 5.30
C HIS A 132 -1.89 -11.52 4.67
N LEU A 133 -2.25 -10.33 4.18
CA LEU A 133 -1.34 -9.40 3.50
C LEU A 133 -0.42 -8.64 4.46
N ARG A 134 -0.91 -8.31 5.67
CA ARG A 134 -0.21 -7.61 6.75
C ARG A 134 -0.30 -8.40 8.07
N PRO A 135 0.59 -9.38 8.29
CA PRO A 135 0.60 -10.16 9.53
C PRO A 135 0.86 -9.27 10.76
N GLY A 136 0.12 -9.51 11.85
CA GLY A 136 0.32 -8.86 13.15
C GLY A 136 -0.69 -7.75 13.51
N ASP A 137 -1.23 -7.02 12.53
CA ASP A 137 -2.02 -5.81 12.78
C ASP A 137 -3.52 -6.11 13.05
N ALA A 138 -4.08 -7.11 12.36
CA ALA A 138 -5.53 -7.39 12.37
C ALA A 138 -5.90 -8.85 12.70
N THR A 139 -4.93 -9.65 13.15
CA THR A 139 -5.12 -11.11 13.29
C THR A 139 -6.16 -11.46 14.37
N ALA A 140 -6.22 -10.67 15.45
CA ALA A 140 -7.23 -10.85 16.49
C ALA A 140 -8.64 -10.47 16.01
N THR A 141 -8.78 -9.34 15.31
CA THR A 141 -10.06 -8.89 14.75
C THR A 141 -10.61 -9.90 13.75
N ALA A 142 -9.76 -10.39 12.84
CA ALA A 142 -10.17 -11.41 11.87
C ALA A 142 -10.62 -12.71 12.56
N ALA A 143 -9.91 -13.14 13.61
CA ALA A 143 -10.25 -14.35 14.36
C ALA A 143 -11.62 -14.24 15.08
N ASN A 144 -11.95 -13.07 15.63
CA ASN A 144 -13.22 -12.83 16.33
C ASN A 144 -14.44 -12.83 15.41
N LEU A 145 -14.23 -12.63 14.10
CA LEU A 145 -15.29 -12.62 13.09
C LEU A 145 -15.49 -14.00 12.45
N ILE A 146 -14.64 -14.98 12.76
CA ILE A 146 -14.79 -16.34 12.24
C ILE A 146 -15.92 -17.03 13.02
N PRO A 147 -16.90 -17.63 12.33
CA PRO A 147 -17.89 -18.45 13.00
C PRO A 147 -17.26 -19.60 13.80
N ASP A 148 -17.82 -19.90 14.97
CA ASP A 148 -17.26 -20.88 15.92
C ASP A 148 -17.00 -22.25 15.28
N ASP A 149 -17.90 -22.69 14.39
CA ASP A 149 -17.81 -23.96 13.68
C ASP A 149 -16.63 -24.05 12.70
N LEU A 150 -16.08 -22.90 12.27
CA LEU A 150 -14.94 -22.83 11.36
C LEU A 150 -13.62 -22.48 12.06
N SER A 151 -13.64 -22.15 13.34
CA SER A 151 -12.47 -21.67 14.10
C SER A 151 -11.25 -22.59 13.99
N GLU A 152 -11.42 -23.90 14.19
CA GLU A 152 -10.33 -24.88 14.09
C GLU A 152 -9.78 -25.00 12.66
N ILE A 153 -10.65 -25.03 11.66
CA ILE A 153 -10.28 -25.18 10.25
C ILE A 153 -9.53 -23.92 9.80
N TYR A 154 -10.03 -22.74 10.19
CA TYR A 154 -9.40 -21.46 9.95
C TYR A 154 -8.00 -21.39 10.57
N ALA A 155 -7.84 -21.81 11.82
CA ALA A 155 -6.56 -21.82 12.52
C ALA A 155 -5.52 -22.68 11.77
N ARG A 156 -5.91 -23.88 11.32
CA ARG A 156 -5.04 -24.82 10.60
C ARG A 156 -4.77 -24.43 9.15
N SER A 157 -5.61 -23.60 8.54
CA SER A 157 -5.43 -23.21 7.13
C SER A 157 -4.18 -22.35 6.92
N ARG A 158 -3.41 -22.69 5.88
CA ARG A 158 -2.26 -21.89 5.40
C ARG A 158 -2.73 -20.66 4.63
N ASN A 159 -3.76 -20.82 3.79
CA ASN A 159 -4.40 -19.73 3.08
C ASN A 159 -5.81 -19.51 3.68
N LYS A 160 -5.86 -18.67 4.71
CA LYS A 160 -7.07 -18.36 5.49
C LYS A 160 -8.15 -17.67 4.65
N PRO A 161 -7.85 -16.63 3.84
CA PRO A 161 -8.86 -16.01 2.97
C PRO A 161 -9.43 -16.99 1.95
N ASP A 162 -8.58 -17.78 1.29
CA ASP A 162 -9.03 -18.76 0.29
C ASP A 162 -9.89 -19.88 0.90
N MET A 163 -9.60 -20.26 2.15
CA MET A 163 -10.48 -21.16 2.90
C MET A 163 -11.88 -20.57 3.09
N LEU A 164 -11.99 -19.29 3.44
CA LEU A 164 -13.28 -18.62 3.58
C LEU A 164 -14.02 -18.48 2.24
N LEU A 165 -13.31 -18.30 1.12
CA LEU A 165 -13.94 -18.34 -0.21
C LEU A 165 -14.59 -19.70 -0.50
N ARG A 166 -13.93 -20.81 -0.13
CA ARG A 166 -14.52 -22.14 -0.26
C ARG A 166 -15.78 -22.30 0.58
N GLU A 167 -15.79 -21.77 1.80
CA GLU A 167 -16.98 -21.80 2.66
C GLU A 167 -18.12 -20.94 2.11
N ILE A 168 -17.82 -19.79 1.50
CA ILE A 168 -18.81 -18.96 0.80
C ILE A 168 -19.42 -19.74 -0.37
N SER A 169 -18.58 -20.33 -1.23
CA SER A 169 -19.05 -21.18 -2.34
C SER A 169 -19.88 -22.36 -1.84
N GLY A 170 -19.46 -23.01 -0.75
CA GLY A 170 -20.20 -24.12 -0.12
C GLY A 170 -21.58 -23.69 0.38
N ALA A 171 -21.69 -22.52 0.99
CA ALA A 171 -22.97 -21.97 1.43
C ALA A 171 -23.91 -21.67 0.24
N VAL A 172 -23.38 -21.12 -0.85
CA VAL A 172 -24.14 -20.86 -2.09
C VAL A 172 -24.63 -22.18 -2.71
N VAL A 173 -23.78 -23.20 -2.82
CA VAL A 173 -24.16 -24.52 -3.34
C VAL A 173 -25.20 -25.20 -2.42
N SER A 174 -25.05 -25.07 -1.10
CA SER A 174 -26.04 -25.61 -0.15
C SER A 174 -27.41 -24.95 -0.32
N ALA A 175 -27.46 -23.63 -0.54
CA ALA A 175 -28.70 -22.91 -0.81
C ALA A 175 -29.38 -23.42 -2.09
N HIS A 176 -28.60 -23.69 -3.14
CA HIS A 176 -29.10 -24.29 -4.38
C HIS A 176 -29.66 -25.70 -4.15
N GLY A 177 -28.92 -26.56 -3.44
CA GLY A 177 -29.38 -27.93 -3.12
C GLY A 177 -30.67 -27.98 -2.28
N LYS A 178 -30.95 -26.93 -1.51
CA LYS A 178 -32.20 -26.73 -0.77
C LYS A 178 -33.35 -26.12 -1.60
N GLY A 179 -33.11 -25.80 -2.87
CA GLY A 179 -34.07 -25.14 -3.76
C GLY A 179 -34.31 -23.66 -3.45
N GLN A 180 -33.44 -23.03 -2.66
CA GLN A 180 -33.56 -21.62 -2.27
C GLN A 180 -33.14 -20.66 -3.40
N ILE A 181 -32.27 -21.13 -4.30
CA ILE A 181 -31.82 -20.39 -5.47
C ILE A 181 -31.87 -21.28 -6.73
N SER A 182 -32.10 -20.66 -7.88
CA SER A 182 -32.10 -21.32 -9.20
C SER A 182 -30.69 -21.45 -9.77
N ASP A 183 -30.56 -22.21 -10.87
CA ASP A 183 -29.28 -22.38 -11.59
C ASP A 183 -28.68 -21.05 -12.06
N ILE A 184 -29.54 -20.12 -12.52
CA ILE A 184 -29.11 -18.80 -12.97
C ILE A 184 -28.58 -17.98 -11.79
N GLN A 185 -29.26 -18.04 -10.64
CA GLN A 185 -28.86 -17.34 -9.43
C GLN A 185 -27.55 -17.92 -8.86
N LEU A 186 -27.39 -19.25 -8.90
CA LEU A 186 -26.14 -19.92 -8.57
C LEU A 186 -24.99 -19.42 -9.44
N GLN A 187 -25.17 -19.37 -10.77
CA GLN A 187 -24.14 -18.87 -11.68
C GLN A 187 -23.77 -17.40 -11.40
N MET A 188 -24.76 -16.55 -11.10
CA MET A 188 -24.53 -15.14 -10.77
C MET A 188 -23.74 -14.96 -9.46
N LEU A 189 -24.08 -15.72 -8.42
CA LEU A 189 -23.39 -15.68 -7.13
C LEU A 189 -21.96 -16.23 -7.27
N ASP A 190 -21.79 -17.38 -7.94
CA ASP A 190 -20.48 -17.99 -8.15
C ASP A 190 -19.53 -17.06 -8.91
N ALA A 191 -19.99 -16.42 -9.99
CA ALA A 191 -19.20 -15.42 -10.72
C ALA A 191 -18.74 -14.26 -9.83
N THR A 192 -19.55 -13.87 -8.85
CA THR A 192 -19.20 -12.81 -7.89
C THR A 192 -18.16 -13.30 -6.88
N VAL A 193 -18.26 -14.54 -6.39
CA VAL A 193 -17.24 -15.16 -5.53
C VAL A 193 -15.91 -15.33 -6.27
N GLN A 194 -15.94 -15.72 -7.55
CA GLN A 194 -14.74 -15.80 -8.39
C GLN A 194 -14.01 -14.45 -8.50
N GLN A 195 -14.74 -13.33 -8.59
CA GLN A 195 -14.13 -11.98 -8.59
C GLN A 195 -13.44 -11.63 -7.26
N MET A 196 -13.96 -12.12 -6.13
CA MET A 196 -13.28 -12.00 -4.83
C MET A 196 -11.95 -12.78 -4.84
N GLY A 197 -11.97 -14.02 -5.33
CA GLY A 197 -10.77 -14.86 -5.50
C GLY A 197 -9.73 -14.24 -6.43
N ALA A 198 -10.16 -13.64 -7.55
CA ALA A 198 -9.27 -12.93 -8.46
C ALA A 198 -8.59 -11.71 -7.80
N SER A 199 -9.33 -10.99 -6.95
CA SER A 199 -8.80 -9.86 -6.17
C SER A 199 -7.77 -10.33 -5.13
N GLN A 200 -8.05 -11.44 -4.43
CA GLN A 200 -7.11 -12.07 -3.51
C GLN A 200 -5.82 -12.48 -4.23
N ALA A 201 -5.93 -13.27 -5.31
CA ALA A 201 -4.77 -13.75 -6.06
C ALA A 201 -3.92 -12.60 -6.61
N SER A 202 -4.57 -11.51 -7.05
CA SER A 202 -3.86 -10.30 -7.48
C SER A 202 -3.11 -9.62 -6.32
N CYS A 203 -3.72 -9.54 -5.14
CA CYS A 203 -3.05 -9.01 -3.95
C CYS A 203 -1.87 -9.89 -3.50
N GLU A 204 -2.02 -11.21 -3.57
CA GLU A 204 -0.94 -12.17 -3.28
C GLU A 204 0.23 -12.00 -4.26
N ARG A 205 -0.06 -11.90 -5.57
CA ARG A 205 0.95 -11.62 -6.61
C ARG A 205 1.68 -10.31 -6.33
N ILE A 206 0.94 -9.23 -6.02
CA ILE A 206 1.57 -7.95 -5.67
C ILE A 206 2.49 -8.18 -4.48
N ARG A 207 2.01 -8.75 -3.38
CA ARG A 207 2.82 -8.96 -2.19
C ARG A 207 4.06 -9.83 -2.42
N GLN A 208 3.95 -10.93 -3.16
CA GLN A 208 5.01 -11.93 -3.32
C GLN A 208 6.01 -11.59 -4.43
N THR A 209 5.63 -10.76 -5.39
CA THR A 209 6.48 -10.40 -6.54
C THR A 209 6.90 -8.93 -6.46
N PRO A 210 7.93 -8.57 -5.69
CA PRO A 210 8.43 -7.20 -5.59
C PRO A 210 9.08 -6.71 -6.90
N VAL A 211 9.38 -5.41 -6.95
CA VAL A 211 10.22 -4.85 -8.03
C VAL A 211 11.59 -5.55 -7.99
N PRO A 212 12.19 -5.94 -9.13
CA PRO A 212 13.41 -6.73 -9.10
C PRO A 212 14.53 -6.02 -8.33
N PHE A 213 15.06 -6.70 -7.31
CA PHE A 213 16.01 -6.13 -6.34
C PHE A 213 17.24 -5.48 -6.98
N GLY A 214 17.71 -5.98 -8.13
CA GLY A 214 18.84 -5.40 -8.86
C GLY A 214 18.63 -3.93 -9.26
N TYR A 215 17.39 -3.54 -9.59
CA TYR A 215 17.05 -2.15 -9.90
C TYR A 215 17.17 -1.27 -8.64
N SER A 216 16.58 -1.72 -7.53
CA SER A 216 16.64 -1.01 -6.24
C SER A 216 18.09 -0.81 -5.79
N LEU A 217 18.90 -1.88 -5.84
CA LEU A 217 20.27 -1.84 -5.36
C LEU A 217 21.18 -0.93 -6.19
N LEU A 218 21.08 -1.01 -7.52
CA LEU A 218 21.91 -0.21 -8.42
C LEU A 218 21.57 1.27 -8.28
N LEU A 219 20.28 1.63 -8.25
CA LEU A 219 19.84 3.02 -8.13
C LEU A 219 20.20 3.62 -6.79
N HIS A 220 19.98 2.88 -5.71
CA HIS A 220 20.34 3.33 -4.38
C HIS A 220 21.85 3.62 -4.27
N ARG A 221 22.71 2.69 -4.71
CA ARG A 221 24.17 2.85 -4.66
C ARG A 221 24.66 3.99 -5.55
N THR A 222 24.16 4.07 -6.78
CA THR A 222 24.60 5.12 -7.72
C THR A 222 24.14 6.51 -7.29
N ALA A 223 22.93 6.64 -6.72
CA ALA A 223 22.47 7.91 -6.15
C ALA A 223 23.34 8.37 -4.97
N HIS A 224 23.69 7.46 -4.05
CA HIS A 224 24.56 7.79 -2.92
C HIS A 224 25.96 8.21 -3.38
N LEU A 225 26.58 7.43 -4.27
CA LEU A 225 27.90 7.75 -4.82
C LEU A 225 27.86 9.09 -5.57
N PHE A 226 26.83 9.31 -6.39
CA PHE A 226 26.66 10.56 -7.13
C PHE A 226 26.57 11.77 -6.20
N CYS A 227 25.69 11.74 -5.19
CA CYS A 227 25.51 12.86 -4.27
C CYS A 227 26.74 13.12 -3.39
N LEU A 228 27.52 12.09 -3.03
CA LEU A 228 28.76 12.24 -2.27
C LEU A 228 29.90 12.83 -3.13
N LEU A 229 29.95 12.51 -4.41
CA LEU A 229 30.99 13.01 -5.32
C LEU A 229 30.66 14.38 -5.92
N LEU A 230 29.39 14.79 -5.90
CA LEU A 230 28.90 16.04 -6.46
C LEU A 230 29.68 17.30 -6.03
N PRO A 231 30.02 17.52 -4.74
CA PRO A 231 30.75 18.73 -4.35
C PRO A 231 32.10 18.89 -5.07
N PHE A 232 32.79 17.79 -5.39
CA PHE A 232 34.09 17.84 -6.07
C PHE A 232 33.99 18.37 -7.50
N GLY A 233 32.86 18.16 -8.18
CA GLY A 233 32.64 18.60 -9.56
C GLY A 233 32.20 20.06 -9.72
N PHE A 234 31.72 20.70 -8.64
CA PHE A 234 31.13 22.04 -8.70
C PHE A 234 31.77 23.06 -7.76
N THR A 235 32.77 22.67 -6.97
CA THR A 235 33.43 23.58 -6.01
C THR A 235 34.08 24.80 -6.68
N ASP A 236 34.75 24.63 -7.83
CA ASP A 236 35.33 25.76 -8.59
C ASP A 236 34.26 26.73 -9.10
N LEU A 237 33.15 26.19 -9.59
CA LEU A 237 32.09 26.97 -10.22
C LEU A 237 31.24 27.73 -9.20
N LEU A 238 30.93 27.09 -8.07
CA LEU A 238 29.95 27.56 -7.10
C LEU A 238 30.56 28.07 -5.79
N GLY A 239 31.82 27.73 -5.48
CA GLY A 239 32.48 28.13 -4.24
C GLY A 239 31.66 27.79 -2.99
N TRP A 240 31.41 28.78 -2.13
CA TRP A 240 30.62 28.60 -0.91
C TRP A 240 29.12 28.35 -1.14
N ALA A 241 28.62 28.48 -2.38
CA ALA A 241 27.27 28.04 -2.71
C ALA A 241 27.15 26.51 -2.89
N THR A 242 28.28 25.80 -3.06
CA THR A 242 28.32 24.34 -3.30
C THR A 242 27.60 23.50 -2.25
N PRO A 243 27.69 23.77 -0.93
CA PRO A 243 26.97 22.98 0.07
C PRO A 243 25.46 23.10 -0.09
N PHE A 244 24.96 24.29 -0.39
CA PHE A 244 23.52 24.51 -0.57
C PHE A 244 22.98 23.83 -1.84
N THR A 245 23.70 23.96 -2.97
CA THR A 245 23.28 23.32 -4.23
C THR A 245 23.40 21.80 -4.16
N SER A 246 24.48 21.27 -3.58
CA SER A 246 24.67 19.82 -3.42
C SER A 246 23.61 19.21 -2.52
N THR A 247 23.24 19.91 -1.45
CA THR A 247 22.19 19.49 -0.52
C THR A 247 20.82 19.51 -1.19
N LEU A 248 20.52 20.52 -2.01
CA LEU A 248 19.27 20.58 -2.78
C LEU A 248 19.15 19.42 -3.77
N ILE A 249 20.24 19.10 -4.47
CA ILE A 249 20.30 17.97 -5.40
C ILE A 249 20.13 16.65 -4.63
N ALA A 250 20.88 16.46 -3.53
CA ALA A 250 20.77 15.27 -2.69
C ALA A 250 19.36 15.09 -2.11
N TYR A 251 18.72 16.17 -1.65
CA TYR A 251 17.33 16.15 -1.21
C TYR A 251 16.40 15.61 -2.30
N THR A 252 16.58 16.07 -3.55
CA THR A 252 15.74 15.63 -4.68
C THR A 252 15.94 14.15 -4.99
N PHE A 253 17.20 13.70 -5.08
CA PHE A 253 17.54 12.31 -5.41
C PHE A 253 17.16 11.33 -4.30
N PHE A 254 17.54 11.61 -3.06
CA PHE A 254 17.19 10.76 -1.92
C PHE A 254 15.69 10.81 -1.60
N GLY A 255 15.03 11.96 -1.79
CA GLY A 255 13.59 12.09 -1.62
C GLY A 255 12.80 11.22 -2.59
N LEU A 256 13.19 11.20 -3.87
CA LEU A 256 12.55 10.37 -4.88
C LEU A 256 12.81 8.87 -4.64
N ASP A 257 14.04 8.50 -4.25
CA ASP A 257 14.39 7.11 -3.94
C ASP A 257 13.59 6.60 -2.73
N ALA A 258 13.57 7.37 -1.63
CA ALA A 258 12.83 7.00 -0.43
C ALA A 258 11.30 7.00 -0.62
N LEU A 259 10.75 7.88 -1.45
CA LEU A 259 9.32 7.83 -1.84
C LEU A 259 9.01 6.52 -2.58
N SER A 260 9.89 6.14 -3.53
CA SER A 260 9.71 4.92 -4.31
C SER A 260 9.70 3.70 -3.40
N ASP A 261 10.62 3.63 -2.43
CA ASP A 261 10.66 2.57 -1.40
C ASP A 261 9.35 2.48 -0.60
N GLU A 262 8.76 3.61 -0.21
CA GLU A 262 7.50 3.60 0.55
C GLU A 262 6.32 3.10 -0.27
N LEU A 263 6.30 3.38 -1.58
CA LEU A 263 5.25 2.90 -2.49
C LEU A 263 5.47 1.44 -2.92
N GLU A 264 6.71 0.94 -2.84
CA GLU A 264 7.07 -0.43 -3.19
C GLU A 264 6.36 -1.47 -2.29
N ASP A 265 6.02 -1.12 -1.04
CA ASP A 265 5.27 -1.97 -0.11
C ASP A 265 3.87 -1.43 0.21
N PRO A 266 2.87 -1.63 -0.68
CA PRO A 266 1.54 -1.06 -0.50
C PRO A 266 0.75 -1.68 0.67
N PHE A 267 1.10 -2.88 1.12
CA PHE A 267 0.41 -3.57 2.22
C PHE A 267 1.16 -3.49 3.54
N GLY A 268 2.35 -2.88 3.58
CA GLY A 268 3.14 -2.65 4.78
C GLY A 268 2.48 -1.73 5.80
N THR A 269 3.21 -1.41 6.86
CA THR A 269 2.79 -0.50 7.93
C THR A 269 3.29 0.94 7.74
N GLY A 270 3.92 1.22 6.59
CA GLY A 270 4.41 2.54 6.25
C GLY A 270 3.30 3.59 6.18
N LEU A 271 3.66 4.86 6.39
CA LEU A 271 2.68 5.95 6.42
C LEU A 271 1.89 6.09 5.11
N ASN A 272 2.53 5.76 3.98
CA ASN A 272 1.94 5.77 2.65
C ASN A 272 1.42 4.39 2.17
N ALA A 273 1.53 3.35 3.00
CA ALA A 273 0.88 2.08 2.73
C ALA A 273 -0.65 2.23 2.80
N LEU A 274 -1.35 1.35 2.08
CA LEU A 274 -2.79 1.38 1.96
C LEU A 274 -3.48 1.12 3.32
N PRO A 275 -4.60 1.81 3.60
CA PRO A 275 -5.33 1.65 4.85
C PRO A 275 -6.28 0.46 4.75
N ILE A 276 -5.73 -0.74 4.52
CA ILE A 276 -6.52 -1.94 4.21
C ILE A 276 -7.41 -2.38 5.38
N ASN A 277 -7.07 -2.04 6.64
CA ASN A 277 -7.95 -2.24 7.79
C ASN A 277 -9.20 -1.37 7.67
N ALA A 278 -9.05 -0.05 7.43
CA ALA A 278 -10.16 0.84 7.19
C ALA A 278 -11.02 0.40 6.00
N LEU A 279 -10.42 -0.09 4.92
CA LEU A 279 -11.16 -0.59 3.75
C LEU A 279 -11.98 -1.84 4.11
N ALA A 280 -11.41 -2.80 4.84
CA ALA A 280 -12.15 -3.97 5.33
C ALA A 280 -13.28 -3.58 6.30
N THR A 281 -13.02 -2.64 7.21
CA THR A 281 -14.04 -2.10 8.14
C THR A 281 -15.17 -1.39 7.38
N THR A 282 -14.84 -0.65 6.31
CA THR A 282 -15.85 -0.02 5.44
C THR A 282 -16.74 -1.07 4.77
N ILE A 283 -16.15 -2.18 4.32
CA ILE A 283 -16.92 -3.31 3.76
C ILE A 283 -17.83 -3.90 4.84
N GLU A 284 -17.31 -4.14 6.05
CA GLU A 284 -18.08 -4.64 7.18
C GLU A 284 -19.29 -3.76 7.49
N ILE A 285 -19.09 -2.44 7.65
CA ILE A 285 -20.17 -1.48 7.90
C ILE A 285 -21.23 -1.58 6.80
N ASN A 286 -20.84 -1.55 5.53
CA ASN A 286 -21.80 -1.59 4.41
C ASN A 286 -22.59 -2.90 4.36
N LEU A 287 -21.96 -4.01 4.69
CA LEU A 287 -22.59 -5.33 4.68
C LEU A 287 -23.56 -5.50 5.85
N ARG A 288 -23.16 -5.09 7.06
CA ARG A 288 -24.04 -5.10 8.24
C ARG A 288 -25.22 -4.14 8.09
N GLU A 289 -24.99 -2.94 7.55
CA GLU A 289 -26.06 -1.98 7.24
C GLU A 289 -27.05 -2.56 6.22
N ALA A 290 -26.57 -3.25 5.18
CA ALA A 290 -27.43 -3.94 4.20
C ALA A 290 -28.23 -5.11 4.80
N MET A 291 -27.81 -5.65 5.94
CA MET A 291 -28.55 -6.63 6.75
C MET A 291 -29.53 -5.98 7.73
N GLY A 292 -29.60 -4.65 7.79
CA GLY A 292 -30.47 -3.90 8.71
C GLY A 292 -29.93 -3.80 10.14
N GLU A 293 -28.65 -4.08 10.34
CA GLU A 293 -28.01 -3.93 11.66
C GLU A 293 -27.84 -2.46 12.02
N THR A 294 -28.07 -2.13 13.29
CA THR A 294 -27.95 -0.76 13.82
C THR A 294 -26.71 -0.57 14.68
N ASP A 295 -26.17 -1.65 15.25
CA ASP A 295 -24.90 -1.66 15.97
C ASP A 295 -23.77 -1.91 14.96
N LEU A 296 -23.26 -0.82 14.39
CA LEU A 296 -22.22 -0.83 13.36
C LEU A 296 -20.86 -0.42 13.95
N PRO A 297 -19.74 -0.97 13.44
CA PRO A 297 -18.42 -0.45 13.75
C PRO A 297 -18.33 1.05 13.47
N ALA A 298 -17.51 1.77 14.25
CA ALA A 298 -17.28 3.18 14.01
C ALA A 298 -16.61 3.40 12.63
N ASP A 299 -17.03 4.44 11.92
CA ASP A 299 -16.40 4.83 10.65
C ASP A 299 -14.89 5.03 10.84
N PRO A 300 -14.05 4.41 10.00
CA PRO A 300 -12.61 4.61 10.05
C PRO A 300 -12.26 6.09 9.81
N ARG A 301 -11.68 6.73 10.83
CA ARG A 301 -11.25 8.14 10.75
C ARG A 301 -9.73 8.23 10.83
N PRO A 302 -9.10 9.13 10.05
CA PRO A 302 -7.67 9.38 10.19
C PRO A 302 -7.35 9.93 11.58
N VAL A 303 -6.41 9.30 12.28
CA VAL A 303 -5.84 9.81 13.54
C VAL A 303 -4.49 10.44 13.20
N ASP A 304 -4.28 11.71 13.57
CA ASP A 304 -3.09 12.47 13.17
C ASP A 304 -2.79 12.43 11.66
N TYR A 305 -3.86 12.50 10.86
CA TYR A 305 -3.83 12.39 9.39
C TYR A 305 -3.44 11.02 8.85
N VAL A 306 -3.31 9.99 9.68
CA VAL A 306 -3.02 8.63 9.24
C VAL A 306 -4.28 7.78 9.38
N LEU A 307 -4.75 7.25 8.25
CA LEU A 307 -5.77 6.22 8.22
C LEU A 307 -5.07 4.86 8.21
N MET A 308 -5.41 3.98 9.16
CA MET A 308 -4.84 2.63 9.28
C MET A 308 -5.76 1.57 8.70
#